data_AF-A0A5S4THI3-F1
#
_entry.id   AF-A0A5S4THI3-F1
#
_cell.length_a   1.000
_cell.length_b   1.000
_cell.length_c   1.000
_cell.angle_alpha   90.00
_cell.angle_beta   90.00
_cell.angle_gamma   90.00
#
_symmetry.space_group_name_H-M   'P 1'
#
loop_
_entity.id
_entity.type
_entity.pdbx_description
1 polymer ?
#
loop_
_entity_poly.entity_id
_entity_poly.type
_entity_poly.pdbx_seq_one_letter_code
_entity_poly.pdbx_strand_id
1 'polypeptide(L)' 'MQPSFGTGQTNRENTDLAFTDPLTGLGNHRRFFDKVERLISDRSDDPAPFAVGILDLDGFKPIN' A
#
# COMPACT_ATOMS: atom_id res chain seq x y z
N MET A 1 17.63 -33.10 -18.46
CA MET A 1 18.05 -32.33 -17.27
C MET A 1 17.60 -30.88 -17.49
N GLN A 2 16.63 -30.41 -16.72
CA GLN A 2 16.20 -29.00 -16.73
C GLN A 2 17.03 -28.22 -15.70
N PRO A 3 17.42 -26.97 -15.95
CA PRO A 3 17.70 -26.02 -14.89
C PRO A 3 16.43 -25.22 -14.60
N SER A 4 15.94 -25.31 -13.36
CA SER A 4 14.85 -24.48 -12.85
C SER A 4 15.47 -23.27 -12.15
N PHE A 5 15.35 -22.08 -12.75
CA PHE A 5 15.70 -20.81 -12.13
C PHE A 5 14.65 -19.77 -12.49
N GLY A 6 14.10 -19.07 -11.48
CA GLY A 6 13.43 -17.79 -11.70
C GLY A 6 11.98 -17.62 -11.22
N THR A 7 11.56 -18.16 -10.06
CA THR A 7 10.24 -17.84 -9.47
C THR A 7 10.29 -16.79 -8.34
N GLY A 8 11.48 -16.32 -7.95
CA GLY A 8 11.66 -15.44 -6.78
C GLY A 8 11.63 -13.93 -7.05
N GLN A 9 11.92 -13.47 -8.27
CA GLN A 9 12.00 -12.03 -8.60
C GLN A 9 10.68 -11.46 -9.10
N THR A 10 9.98 -12.19 -9.99
CA THR A 10 8.69 -11.75 -10.57
C THR A 10 7.61 -11.52 -9.51
N ASN A 11 7.63 -12.27 -8.40
CA ASN A 11 6.59 -12.16 -7.38
C ASN A 11 6.76 -10.90 -6.49
N ARG A 12 8.00 -10.46 -6.24
CA ARG A 12 8.25 -9.21 -5.49
C ARG A 12 7.90 -7.98 -6.32
N GLU A 13 8.31 -7.95 -7.58
CA GLU A 13 7.98 -6.85 -8.50
C GLU A 13 6.46 -6.74 -8.72
N ASN A 14 5.76 -7.87 -8.87
CA ASN A 14 4.31 -7.88 -9.02
C ASN A 14 3.57 -7.47 -7.74
N THR A 15 4.12 -7.82 -6.56
CA THR A 15 3.57 -7.38 -5.27
C THR A 15 3.76 -5.88 -5.07
N ASP A 16 4.94 -5.35 -5.39
CA ASP A 16 5.22 -3.91 -5.26
C ASP A 16 4.33 -3.09 -6.21
N LEU A 17 4.09 -3.56 -7.45
CA LEU A 17 3.15 -2.92 -8.38
C LEU A 17 1.69 -2.98 -7.90
N ALA A 18 1.27 -4.07 -7.25
CA ALA A 18 -0.10 -4.23 -6.78
C ALA A 18 -0.48 -3.30 -5.61
N PHE A 19 0.52 -2.78 -4.88
CA PHE A 19 0.32 -1.98 -3.66
C PHE A 19 0.91 -0.56 -3.73
N THR A 20 1.47 -0.16 -4.87
CA THR A 20 2.12 1.15 -5.04
C THR A 20 1.39 1.96 -6.10
N ASP A 21 1.17 3.24 -5.83
CA ASP A 21 0.66 4.19 -6.80
C ASP A 21 1.79 4.63 -7.75
N PRO A 22 1.65 4.46 -9.08
CA PRO A 22 2.75 4.72 -10.02
C PRO A 22 3.06 6.21 -10.20
N LEU A 23 2.12 7.11 -9.89
CA LEU A 23 2.31 8.55 -10.05
C LEU A 23 3.16 9.14 -8.91
N THR A 24 2.94 8.66 -7.68
CA THR A 24 3.56 9.21 -6.46
C THR A 24 4.61 8.31 -5.83
N GLY A 25 4.62 7.00 -6.16
CA GLY A 25 5.45 5.99 -5.49
C GLY A 25 4.99 5.65 -4.07
N LEU A 26 3.87 6.22 -3.59
CA LEU A 26 3.30 5.94 -2.29
C LEU A 26 2.47 4.64 -2.31
N GLY A 27 2.02 4.20 -1.13
CA GLY A 27 1.03 3.13 -1.05
C GLY A 27 -0.28 3.52 -1.73
N ASN A 28 -0.81 2.65 -2.58
CA ASN A 28 -2.10 2.87 -3.20
C ASN A 28 -3.27 2.65 -2.21
N HIS A 29 -4.49 2.91 -2.67
CA HIS A 29 -5.70 2.75 -1.83
C HIS A 29 -5.81 1.35 -1.21
N ARG A 30 -5.46 0.29 -1.95
CA ARG A 30 -5.49 -1.08 -1.42
C ARG A 30 -4.53 -1.23 -0.24
N ARG A 31 -3.29 -0.75 -0.37
CA ARG A 31 -2.30 -0.80 0.71
C ARG A 31 -2.74 0.01 1.94
N PHE A 32 -3.43 1.12 1.72
CA PHE A 32 -3.99 1.93 2.79
C PHE A 32 -5.02 1.14 3.61
N PHE A 33 -6.02 0.54 2.96
CA PHE A 33 -7.05 -0.25 3.66
C PHE A 33 -6.47 -1.47 4.37
N ASP A 34 -5.63 -2.25 3.70
CA ASP A 34 -4.96 -3.42 4.30
C ASP A 34 -4.20 -3.03 5.59
N LYS A 35 -3.54 -1.86 5.59
CA LYS A 35 -2.81 -1.36 6.77
C LYS A 35 -3.74 -0.92 7.89
N VAL A 36 -4.84 -0.23 7.57
CA VAL A 36 -5.83 0.21 8.57
C VAL A 36 -6.54 -0.98 9.20
N GLU A 37 -6.99 -1.95 8.40
CA GLU A 37 -7.63 -3.17 8.90
C GLU A 37 -6.70 -3.95 9.83
N ARG A 38 -5.42 -4.08 9.44
CA ARG A 38 -4.41 -4.70 10.30
C ARG A 38 -4.21 -3.93 11.60
N LEU A 39 -4.15 -2.61 11.58
CA LEU A 39 -4.02 -1.80 12.80
C LEU A 39 -5.22 -1.96 13.74
N ILE A 40 -6.44 -2.10 13.20
CA ILE A 40 -7.64 -2.37 13.99
C ILE A 40 -7.57 -3.76 14.61
N SER A 41 -7.23 -4.77 13.80
CA SER A 41 -7.15 -6.16 14.25
C SER A 41 -6.05 -6.37 15.28
N ASP A 42 -4.86 -5.78 15.08
CA ASP A 42 -3.72 -5.92 15.99
C ASP A 42 -3.99 -5.25 17.36
N ARG A 43 -5.02 -4.41 17.46
CA ARG A 43 -5.41 -3.67 18.67
C ARG A 43 -6.75 -4.13 19.25
N SER A 44 -7.32 -5.24 18.77
CA SER A 44 -8.60 -5.75 19.30
C SER A 44 -8.52 -6.13 20.77
N ASP A 45 -7.39 -6.71 21.18
CA ASP A 45 -7.21 -7.31 22.51
C ASP A 45 -6.60 -6.32 23.52
N ASP A 46 -5.89 -5.30 23.03
CA ASP A 46 -5.35 -4.17 23.81
C ASP A 46 -5.60 -2.85 23.06
N PRO A 47 -6.78 -2.22 23.27
CA PRO A 47 -7.19 -1.04 22.53
C PRO A 47 -6.27 0.16 22.80
N ALA A 48 -5.46 0.51 21.80
CA ALA A 48 -4.71 1.76 21.77
C ALA A 48 -5.26 2.66 20.65
N PRO A 49 -5.45 3.98 20.90
CA PRO A 49 -5.98 4.88 19.89
C PRO A 49 -4.98 5.05 18.73
N PHE A 50 -5.51 5.16 17.52
CA PHE A 50 -4.77 5.62 16.36
C PHE A 50 -5.58 6.69 15.61
N ALA A 51 -4.91 7.46 14.77
CA ALA A 51 -5.53 8.50 13.96
C ALA A 51 -5.26 8.25 12.46
N VAL A 52 -6.21 8.66 11.63
CA VAL A 52 -6.07 8.72 10.18
C VAL A 52 -6.20 10.18 9.77
N GLY A 53 -5.20 10.69 9.07
CA GLY A 53 -5.23 12.02 8.45
C GLY A 53 -5.49 11.90 6.95
N ILE A 54 -6.33 12.80 6.42
CA ILE A 54 -6.57 12.94 4.99
C ILE A 54 -6.11 14.34 4.60
N LEU A 55 -5.33 14.42 3.53
CA LEU A 55 -4.84 15.66 2.94
C LEU A 55 -5.35 15.74 1.51
N ASP A 56 -5.80 16.92 1.11
CA ASP A 56 -6.14 17.25 -0.27
C ASP A 56 -5.27 18.43 -0.74
N LEU A 57 -4.97 18.46 -2.04
CA LEU A 57 -4.21 19.56 -2.64
C LEU A 57 -5.18 20.59 -3.22
N ASP A 58 -5.35 21.70 -2.51
CA ASP A 58 -6.15 22.82 -2.98
C ASP A 58 -5.59 23.40 -4.30
N GLY A 59 -6.49 23.75 -5.23
CA GLY A 59 -6.10 24.46 -6.46
C GLY A 59 -5.45 23.58 -7.54
N PHE A 60 -5.67 22.26 -7.53
CA PHE A 60 -5.08 21.35 -8.52
C PHE A 60 -5.69 21.44 -9.94
N LYS A 61 -6.88 22.04 -10.09
CA LYS A 61 -7.59 22.21 -11.38
C LYS A 61 -6.84 23.09 -12.41
N PRO A 62 -6.34 24.29 -12.08
CA PRO A 62 -5.61 25.14 -13.03
C PRO A 62 -4.20 24.67 -13.41
N ILE A 63 -3.71 23.56 -12.85
CA ILE A 63 -2.34 23.05 -13.09
C ILE A 63 -2.29 21.98 -14.20
N ASN A 64 -3.43 21.43 -14.63
CA ASN A 64 -3.52 20.38 -15.66
C ASN A 64 -4.12 20.88 -16.99
#